data_AF-A0A1F9MMP6-F1
#
_entry.id   AF-A0A1F9MMP6-F1
#
_cell.length_a   1.000
_cell.length_b   1.000
_cell.length_c   1.000
_cell.angle_alpha   90.00
_cell.angle_beta   90.00
_cell.angle_gamma   90.00
#
_symmetry.space_group_name_H-M   'P 1'
#
loop_
_entity.id
_entity.type
_entity.pdbx_description
1 polymer ?
#
loop_
_entity_poly.entity_id
_entity_poly.type
_entity_poly.pdbx_seq_one_letter_code
_entity_poly.pdbx_strand_id
1 'polypeptide(L)'
;MQNDNRTIEAFSSPMEKIDGSRVKQLRENSNLTQLYLATAVGVTTDTISRWENKRYPTIKRDNAEKLAEALGVSLSEILEKQKAEICTSGMPEDPDNNGKTSAPHLPPTHAAFFSTAKKTKVILSIGPILLILVSLAIWKFDLLQSTDQVVTARRLLPTQALVNQPFPVLIIQEIAYRSAEPSTFMLKEILPVGTEILQSVPPPTNLDHEKNVLKWISRTTEPRLVFGYMAKITATQAENKPRLFEGTITIKSGNGKTAAITGNSSIRIGSHHWADTNQDNRIDDDEILAVYDTYDGIKGLNVDIDKIDAIWSGHGYIWHKTTENLELIP
;
A
#
# COMPACT_ATOMS: atom_id res chain seq x y z
N MET A 1 -19.24 61.19 -0.39
CA MET A 1 -18.74 60.51 -1.59
C MET A 1 -18.60 59.04 -1.24
N GLN A 2 -19.29 58.20 -2.01
CA GLN A 2 -19.58 56.80 -1.73
C GLN A 2 -18.31 55.97 -1.55
N ASN A 3 -18.32 55.10 -0.53
CA ASN A 3 -17.32 54.08 -0.26
C ASN A 3 -17.57 52.89 -1.19
N ASP A 4 -16.72 52.67 -2.19
CA ASP A 4 -16.76 51.47 -3.04
C ASP A 4 -16.10 50.30 -2.31
N ASN A 5 -16.86 49.70 -1.38
CA ASN A 5 -16.53 48.43 -0.75
C ASN A 5 -16.92 47.30 -1.72
N ARG A 6 -16.05 47.00 -2.70
CA ARG A 6 -16.13 45.74 -3.45
C ARG A 6 -15.59 44.63 -2.57
N THR A 7 -16.49 44.03 -1.79
CA THR A 7 -16.31 42.72 -1.17
C THR A 7 -15.96 41.72 -2.27
N ILE A 8 -14.70 41.29 -2.31
CA ILE A 8 -14.34 40.04 -2.98
C ILE A 8 -14.63 38.96 -1.95
N GLU A 9 -15.80 38.34 -2.05
CA GLU A 9 -16.07 37.06 -1.38
C GLU A 9 -15.14 36.03 -2.01
N ALA A 10 -14.11 35.60 -1.26
CA ALA A 10 -13.27 34.48 -1.64
C ALA A 10 -14.13 33.21 -1.56
N PHE A 11 -14.47 32.64 -2.71
CA PHE A 11 -15.23 31.40 -2.83
C PHE A 11 -14.34 30.23 -2.37
N SER A 12 -14.55 29.75 -1.14
CA SER A 12 -14.20 28.39 -0.76
C SER A 12 -15.09 27.46 -1.58
N SER A 13 -14.55 26.91 -2.67
CA SER A 13 -15.34 26.09 -3.59
C SER A 13 -15.73 24.77 -2.92
N PRO A 14 -17.03 24.45 -2.81
CA PRO A 14 -17.48 23.26 -2.08
C PRO A 14 -16.91 21.97 -2.71
N MET A 15 -16.81 20.91 -1.92
CA MET A 15 -16.36 19.61 -2.39
C MET A 15 -17.53 18.83 -2.98
N GLU A 16 -17.29 18.16 -4.09
CA GLU A 16 -18.32 17.45 -4.85
C GLU A 16 -17.92 15.97 -5.01
N LYS A 17 -18.83 15.07 -4.64
CA LYS A 17 -18.64 13.63 -4.85
C LYS A 17 -19.09 13.26 -6.26
N ILE A 18 -18.17 12.83 -7.11
CA ILE A 18 -18.40 12.43 -8.50
C ILE A 18 -18.60 10.92 -8.64
N ASP A 19 -19.43 10.54 -9.59
CA ASP A 19 -19.52 9.18 -10.10
C ASP A 19 -18.43 8.95 -11.15
N GLY A 20 -17.28 8.46 -10.71
CA GLY A 20 -16.14 8.14 -11.58
C GLY A 20 -16.48 7.23 -12.76
N SER A 21 -17.36 6.24 -12.54
CA SER A 21 -17.77 5.34 -13.62
C SER A 21 -18.61 6.05 -14.68
N ARG A 22 -19.43 7.02 -14.27
CA ARG A 22 -20.21 7.86 -15.18
C ARG A 22 -19.33 8.83 -15.95
N VAL A 23 -18.35 9.46 -15.29
CA VAL A 23 -17.34 10.31 -15.93
C VAL A 23 -16.60 9.54 -17.03
N LYS A 24 -16.12 8.33 -16.72
CA LYS A 24 -15.46 7.44 -17.69
C LYS A 24 -16.35 7.13 -18.89
N GLN A 25 -17.60 6.75 -18.63
CA GLN A 25 -18.56 6.43 -19.67
C GLN A 25 -18.83 7.63 -20.59
N LEU A 26 -19.02 8.82 -20.03
CA LEU A 26 -19.21 10.05 -20.80
C LEU A 26 -18.00 10.38 -21.65
N ARG A 27 -16.80 10.25 -21.09
CA ARG A 27 -15.55 10.46 -21.83
C ARG A 27 -15.44 9.51 -23.04
N GLU A 28 -15.68 8.23 -22.81
CA GLU A 28 -15.59 7.19 -23.84
C GLU A 28 -16.66 7.36 -24.93
N ASN A 29 -17.88 7.71 -24.56
CA ASN A 29 -18.96 8.01 -25.51
C ASN A 29 -18.67 9.25 -26.38
N SER A 30 -17.93 10.21 -25.83
CA SER A 30 -17.48 11.41 -26.56
C SER A 30 -16.15 11.19 -27.31
N ASN A 31 -15.61 9.96 -27.35
CA ASN A 31 -14.32 9.61 -27.95
C ASN A 31 -13.12 10.46 -27.47
N LEU A 32 -13.17 10.92 -26.21
CA LEU A 32 -12.10 11.72 -25.61
C LEU A 32 -11.06 10.82 -24.93
N THR A 33 -9.80 11.23 -25.01
CA THR A 33 -8.72 10.58 -24.25
C THR A 33 -8.65 11.15 -22.83
N GLN A 34 -8.13 10.38 -21.88
CA GLN A 34 -7.85 10.90 -20.53
C GLN A 34 -6.87 12.07 -20.57
N LEU A 35 -5.91 12.06 -21.52
CA LEU A 35 -4.96 13.15 -21.73
C LEU A 35 -5.66 14.46 -22.14
N TYR A 36 -6.63 14.38 -23.05
CA TYR A 36 -7.41 15.55 -23.44
C TYR A 36 -8.16 16.13 -22.24
N LEU A 37 -8.86 15.28 -21.49
CA LEU A 37 -9.65 15.69 -20.34
C LEU A 37 -8.79 16.31 -19.23
N ALA A 38 -7.63 15.72 -18.97
CA ALA A 38 -6.65 16.24 -18.02
C ALA A 38 -6.15 17.65 -18.40
N THR A 39 -5.82 17.83 -19.69
CA THR A 39 -5.36 19.11 -20.23
C THR A 39 -6.45 20.18 -20.12
N ALA A 40 -7.71 19.83 -20.40
CA ALA A 40 -8.85 20.75 -20.32
C ALA A 40 -9.16 21.18 -18.88
N VAL A 41 -9.07 20.26 -17.92
CA VAL A 41 -9.34 20.54 -16.50
C VAL A 41 -8.15 21.23 -15.82
N GLY A 42 -6.93 21.03 -16.33
CA GLY A 42 -5.69 21.56 -15.75
C GLY A 42 -5.10 20.65 -14.67
N VAL A 43 -5.27 19.33 -14.81
CA VAL A 43 -4.73 18.30 -13.92
C VAL A 43 -3.88 17.30 -14.70
N THR A 44 -3.25 16.34 -14.01
CA THR A 44 -2.48 15.28 -14.68
C THR A 44 -3.40 14.20 -15.25
N THR A 45 -2.89 13.42 -16.21
CA THR A 45 -3.62 12.26 -16.75
C THR A 45 -3.90 11.20 -15.70
N ASP A 46 -3.00 11.06 -14.73
CA ASP A 46 -3.13 10.13 -13.63
C ASP A 46 -4.30 10.55 -12.71
N THR A 47 -4.42 11.85 -12.43
CA THR A 47 -5.55 12.42 -11.68
C THR A 47 -6.90 12.02 -12.30
N ILE A 48 -7.07 12.20 -13.63
CA ILE A 48 -8.29 11.79 -14.34
C ILE A 48 -8.53 10.27 -14.24
N SER A 49 -7.48 9.46 -14.43
CA SER A 49 -7.60 8.01 -14.32
C SER A 49 -8.09 7.57 -12.94
N ARG A 50 -7.62 8.22 -11.88
CA ARG A 50 -8.03 7.90 -10.50
C ARG A 50 -9.47 8.31 -10.22
N TRP A 51 -9.89 9.48 -10.68
CA TRP A 51 -11.29 9.93 -10.62
C TRP A 51 -12.22 8.94 -11.32
N GLU A 52 -11.89 8.53 -12.55
CA GLU A 52 -12.70 7.60 -13.35
C GLU A 52 -12.85 6.21 -12.71
N ASN A 53 -11.84 5.76 -11.97
CA ASN A 53 -11.83 4.46 -11.32
C ASN A 53 -12.37 4.50 -9.89
N LYS A 54 -13.02 5.60 -9.47
CA LYS A 54 -13.57 5.82 -8.12
C LYS A 54 -12.54 5.71 -7.00
N ARG A 55 -11.25 5.92 -7.31
CA ARG A 55 -10.20 5.91 -6.27
C ARG A 55 -10.33 7.15 -5.39
N TYR A 56 -10.64 8.31 -5.98
CA TYR A 56 -10.93 9.55 -5.26
C TYR A 56 -12.25 10.13 -5.78
N PRO A 57 -13.38 9.77 -5.14
CA PRO A 57 -14.68 10.19 -5.62
C PRO A 57 -14.95 11.66 -5.28
N THR A 58 -14.22 12.29 -4.36
CA THR A 58 -14.47 13.69 -3.98
C THR A 58 -13.45 14.61 -4.63
N ILE A 59 -13.92 15.66 -5.31
CA ILE A 59 -13.10 16.65 -6.00
C ILE A 59 -13.56 18.08 -5.71
N LYS A 60 -12.67 19.07 -5.91
CA LYS A 60 -13.03 20.49 -5.82
C LYS A 60 -14.14 20.83 -6.82
N ARG A 61 -15.13 21.62 -6.43
CA ARG A 61 -16.24 22.01 -7.33
C ARG A 61 -15.75 22.68 -8.61
N ASP A 62 -14.74 23.53 -8.56
CA ASP A 62 -14.16 24.14 -9.77
C ASP A 62 -13.64 23.09 -10.76
N ASN A 63 -13.01 22.03 -10.24
CA ASN A 63 -12.55 20.91 -11.06
C ASN A 63 -13.73 20.09 -11.58
N ALA A 64 -14.78 19.89 -10.77
CA ALA A 64 -16.00 19.22 -11.20
C ALA A 64 -16.72 20.01 -12.31
N GLU A 65 -16.78 21.33 -12.21
CA GLU A 65 -17.37 22.21 -13.22
C GLU A 65 -16.58 22.17 -14.53
N LYS A 66 -15.24 22.29 -14.47
CA LYS A 66 -14.38 22.11 -15.65
C LYS A 66 -14.51 20.73 -16.28
N LEU A 67 -14.65 19.69 -15.46
CA LEU A 67 -14.83 18.32 -15.92
C LEU A 67 -16.18 18.16 -16.65
N ALA A 68 -17.26 18.71 -16.10
CA ALA A 68 -18.59 18.71 -16.72
C ALA A 68 -18.60 19.51 -18.04
N GLU A 69 -17.96 20.67 -18.05
CA GLU A 69 -17.80 21.52 -19.24
C GLU A 69 -17.03 20.79 -20.35
N ALA A 70 -15.88 20.19 -20.02
CA ALA A 70 -15.07 19.44 -20.98
C ALA A 70 -15.79 18.19 -21.55
N LEU A 71 -16.70 17.60 -20.77
CA LEU A 71 -17.54 16.48 -21.19
C LEU A 71 -18.83 16.91 -21.91
N GLY A 72 -19.16 18.20 -21.91
CA GLY A 72 -20.37 18.75 -22.51
C GLY A 72 -21.66 18.36 -21.79
N VAL A 73 -21.60 18.10 -20.47
CA VAL A 73 -22.75 17.69 -19.64
C VAL A 73 -23.00 18.66 -18.50
N SER A 74 -24.16 18.56 -17.85
CA SER A 74 -24.41 19.31 -16.63
C SER A 74 -23.65 18.73 -15.43
N LEU A 75 -23.25 19.58 -14.47
CA LEU A 75 -22.55 19.13 -13.26
C LEU A 75 -23.31 17.99 -12.54
N SER A 76 -24.63 18.10 -12.42
CA SER A 76 -25.47 17.10 -11.74
C SER A 76 -25.46 15.70 -12.39
N GLU A 77 -24.97 15.56 -13.62
CA GLU A 77 -24.84 14.27 -14.30
C GLU A 77 -23.57 13.52 -13.94
N ILE A 78 -22.54 14.23 -13.49
CA ILE A 78 -21.28 13.62 -13.06
C ILE A 78 -21.23 13.43 -11.54
N LEU A 79 -22.15 14.04 -10.78
CA LEU A 79 -22.25 13.86 -9.33
C LEU A 79 -22.86 12.50 -8.96
N GLU A 80 -22.36 11.91 -7.88
CA GLU A 80 -22.90 10.69 -7.32
C GLU A 80 -24.29 10.96 -6.72
N LYS A 81 -25.32 10.43 -7.37
CA LYS A 81 -26.69 10.50 -6.86
C LYS A 81 -26.82 9.47 -5.73
N GLN A 82 -27.14 9.92 -4.52
CA GLN A 82 -27.60 9.01 -3.46
C GLN A 82 -28.88 8.33 -3.94
N LYS A 83 -28.76 7.12 -4.49
CA LYS A 83 -29.92 6.31 -4.84
C LYS A 83 -29.75 4.90 -4.31
N ALA A 84 -30.72 4.55 -3.47
CA ALA A 84 -31.00 3.24 -2.92
C ALA A 84 -30.84 2.13 -3.98
N GLU A 85 -30.22 1.05 -3.49
CA GLU A 85 -30.00 -0.23 -4.14
C GLU A 85 -31.24 -0.73 -4.90
N ILE A 86 -31.07 -1.09 -6.18
CA ILE A 86 -31.81 -2.20 -6.78
C ILE A 86 -30.83 -3.01 -7.64
N CYS A 87 -30.48 -4.18 -7.11
CA CYS A 87 -29.84 -5.29 -7.78
C CYS A 87 -30.73 -5.87 -8.89
N THR A 88 -30.14 -6.35 -9.98
CA THR A 88 -30.54 -7.56 -10.76
C THR A 88 -29.39 -7.80 -11.76
N SER A 89 -28.46 -8.71 -11.48
CA SER A 89 -28.47 -10.14 -11.86
C SER A 89 -28.39 -10.39 -13.37
N GLY A 90 -27.41 -11.20 -13.80
CA GLY A 90 -27.43 -11.84 -15.11
C GLY A 90 -26.06 -12.18 -15.69
N MET A 91 -25.34 -13.14 -15.10
CA MET A 91 -24.48 -14.04 -15.90
C MET A 91 -25.39 -14.92 -16.80
N PRO A 92 -24.88 -15.39 -17.94
CA PRO A 92 -24.63 -16.83 -18.02
C PRO A 92 -23.26 -17.19 -18.62
N GLU A 93 -22.67 -18.21 -18.00
CA GLU A 93 -21.70 -19.16 -18.59
C GLU A 93 -22.43 -20.10 -19.55
N ASP A 94 -21.75 -20.65 -20.57
CA ASP A 94 -21.55 -22.11 -20.83
C ASP A 94 -20.71 -22.33 -22.14
N PRO A 95 -20.31 -23.56 -22.57
CA PRO A 95 -18.93 -24.06 -22.38
C PRO A 95 -18.29 -24.68 -23.64
N ASP A 96 -17.15 -25.35 -23.41
CA ASP A 96 -16.60 -26.53 -24.12
C ASP A 96 -16.08 -26.42 -25.57
N ASN A 97 -14.78 -26.69 -25.74
CA ASN A 97 -14.26 -27.36 -26.92
C ASN A 97 -13.22 -28.43 -26.51
N ASN A 98 -13.60 -29.68 -26.73
CA ASN A 98 -12.81 -30.88 -26.48
C ASN A 98 -12.65 -31.60 -27.83
N GLY A 99 -11.41 -31.87 -28.26
CA GLY A 99 -11.11 -32.54 -29.53
C GLY A 99 -9.82 -33.36 -29.47
N LYS A 100 -9.94 -34.61 -29.05
CA LYS A 100 -8.90 -35.68 -29.08
C LYS A 100 -8.76 -36.31 -30.48
N THR A 101 -7.70 -37.13 -30.58
CA THR A 101 -7.47 -38.29 -31.50
C THR A 101 -6.71 -37.88 -32.79
N SER A 102 -5.59 -38.49 -33.20
CA SER A 102 -5.25 -39.93 -33.23
C SER A 102 -3.74 -40.14 -33.46
N ALA A 103 -3.13 -41.10 -32.76
CA ALA A 103 -2.09 -41.99 -33.31
C ALA A 103 -2.80 -43.30 -33.75
N PRO A 104 -2.18 -44.36 -34.34
CA PRO A 104 -0.76 -44.63 -34.56
C PRO A 104 -0.41 -45.27 -35.94
N HIS A 105 0.87 -45.36 -36.32
CA HIS A 105 1.40 -46.57 -36.98
C HIS A 105 2.94 -46.65 -36.93
N LEU A 106 3.43 -47.86 -36.63
CA LEU A 106 4.72 -48.49 -37.02
C LEU A 106 4.32 -49.71 -37.90
N PRO A 107 5.19 -50.53 -38.55
CA PRO A 107 6.63 -50.81 -38.36
C PRO A 107 7.37 -51.07 -39.74
N PRO A 108 8.34 -52.02 -39.92
CA PRO A 108 9.62 -52.36 -39.26
C PRO A 108 10.86 -52.44 -40.24
N THR A 109 11.99 -52.95 -39.72
CA THR A 109 13.06 -53.78 -40.39
C THR A 109 14.26 -52.98 -40.96
N HIS A 110 15.55 -53.24 -40.63
CA HIS A 110 16.30 -54.51 -40.59
C HIS A 110 17.54 -54.51 -39.66
N ALA A 111 17.82 -55.71 -39.12
CA ALA A 111 19.11 -56.41 -38.89
C ALA A 111 20.35 -55.61 -38.41
N ALA A 112 20.85 -55.82 -37.19
CA ALA A 112 21.78 -56.88 -36.75
C ALA A 112 23.16 -56.87 -37.46
N PHE A 113 24.26 -56.86 -36.69
CA PHE A 113 25.26 -57.94 -36.60
C PHE A 113 26.47 -57.48 -35.73
N PHE A 114 26.67 -58.22 -34.62
CA PHE A 114 27.91 -58.60 -33.90
C PHE A 114 29.09 -57.62 -33.73
N SER A 115 29.51 -57.43 -32.48
CA SER A 115 30.78 -58.03 -32.05
C SER A 115 30.82 -58.28 -30.53
N THR A 116 31.30 -59.47 -30.19
CA THR A 116 31.56 -60.01 -28.86
C THR A 116 32.93 -59.63 -28.33
N ALA A 117 33.11 -59.80 -27.01
CA ALA A 117 34.35 -59.82 -26.20
C ALA A 117 34.50 -58.55 -25.33
N LYS A 118 34.76 -58.61 -24.02
CA LYS A 118 35.33 -59.65 -23.16
C LYS A 118 34.79 -59.41 -21.75
N LYS A 119 34.47 -60.49 -21.02
CA LYS A 119 34.20 -60.44 -19.58
C LYS A 119 35.51 -60.14 -18.83
N THR A 120 35.65 -58.94 -18.30
CA THR A 120 36.59 -58.65 -17.21
C THR A 120 35.78 -58.48 -15.93
N LYS A 121 36.02 -59.36 -14.97
CA LYS A 121 35.53 -59.21 -13.60
C LYS A 121 36.29 -58.05 -12.96
N VAL A 122 35.69 -56.87 -12.93
CA VAL A 122 36.05 -55.79 -12.00
C VAL A 122 34.75 -55.30 -11.36
N ILE A 123 34.25 -56.09 -10.43
CA ILE A 123 33.29 -55.62 -9.43
C ILE A 123 34.01 -55.78 -8.12
N LEU A 124 34.58 -54.68 -7.59
CA LEU A 124 34.52 -54.31 -6.19
C LEU A 124 35.33 -53.01 -5.95
N SER A 125 34.80 -51.87 -6.40
CA SER A 125 35.26 -50.53 -5.93
C SER A 125 34.39 -49.37 -6.43
N ILE A 126 33.49 -49.58 -7.40
CA ILE A 126 32.60 -48.52 -7.92
C ILE A 126 31.38 -48.28 -7.00
N GLY A 127 30.91 -49.31 -6.28
CA GLY A 127 29.79 -49.21 -5.33
C GLY A 127 29.95 -48.12 -4.26
N PRO A 128 31.08 -48.07 -3.51
CA PRO A 128 31.27 -47.03 -2.50
C PRO A 128 31.45 -45.64 -3.13
N ILE A 129 32.11 -45.52 -4.28
CA ILE A 129 32.29 -44.24 -4.98
C ILE A 129 30.95 -43.69 -5.49
N LEU A 130 30.10 -44.56 -6.04
CA LEU A 130 28.76 -44.18 -6.49
C LEU A 130 27.88 -43.77 -5.30
N LEU A 131 27.95 -44.49 -4.18
CA LEU A 131 27.25 -44.10 -2.94
C LEU A 131 27.73 -42.76 -2.38
N ILE A 132 29.04 -42.48 -2.46
CA ILE A 132 29.62 -41.18 -2.06
C ILE A 132 29.17 -40.06 -3.01
N LEU A 133 29.11 -40.32 -4.32
CA LEU A 133 28.62 -39.34 -5.29
C LEU A 133 27.12 -39.08 -5.14
N VAL A 134 26.34 -40.13 -4.86
CA VAL A 134 24.90 -40.00 -4.57
C VAL A 134 24.67 -39.29 -3.24
N SER A 135 25.45 -39.58 -2.20
CA SER A 135 25.33 -38.87 -0.92
C SER A 135 25.79 -37.41 -1.03
N LEU A 136 26.83 -37.11 -1.81
CA LEU A 136 27.24 -35.74 -2.15
C LEU A 136 26.18 -35.03 -2.99
N ALA A 137 25.52 -35.73 -3.91
CA ALA A 137 24.43 -35.17 -4.71
C ALA A 137 23.20 -34.89 -3.85
N ILE A 138 22.81 -35.80 -2.96
CA ILE A 138 21.73 -35.60 -1.99
C ILE A 138 22.08 -34.46 -1.02
N TRP A 139 23.31 -34.43 -0.49
CA TRP A 139 23.76 -33.36 0.40
C TRP A 139 23.81 -32.01 -0.30
N LYS A 140 24.27 -31.96 -1.56
CA LYS A 140 24.19 -30.74 -2.38
C LYS A 140 22.76 -30.36 -2.74
N PHE A 141 21.87 -31.33 -2.94
CA PHE A 141 20.46 -31.09 -3.22
C PHE A 141 19.76 -30.52 -1.99
N ASP A 142 19.98 -31.07 -0.80
CA ASP A 142 19.49 -30.51 0.47
C ASP A 142 20.09 -29.12 0.77
N LEU A 143 21.38 -28.92 0.45
CA LEU A 143 22.05 -27.62 0.59
C LEU A 143 21.49 -26.57 -0.38
N LEU A 144 21.03 -26.99 -1.58
CA LEU A 144 20.38 -26.13 -2.56
C LEU A 144 18.88 -25.93 -2.28
N GLN A 145 18.25 -26.81 -1.50
CA GLN A 145 16.82 -26.76 -1.16
C GLN A 145 16.49 -26.05 0.14
N SER A 146 17.49 -25.50 0.85
CA SER A 146 17.28 -24.63 2.01
C SER A 146 16.66 -23.29 1.57
N THR A 147 15.40 -23.32 1.14
CA THR A 147 14.60 -22.15 0.85
C THR A 147 14.15 -21.61 2.20
N ASP A 148 15.05 -20.90 2.87
CA ASP A 148 14.70 -20.22 4.11
C ASP A 148 13.55 -19.25 3.83
N GLN A 149 12.45 -19.36 4.59
CA GLN A 149 11.43 -18.32 4.60
C GLN A 149 12.07 -16.99 5.00
N VAL A 150 12.27 -16.11 4.01
CA VAL A 150 12.71 -14.74 4.26
C VAL A 150 11.48 -13.92 4.55
N VAL A 151 11.45 -13.30 5.73
CA VAL A 151 10.43 -12.32 6.07
C VAL A 151 11.03 -10.97 6.27
N THR A 152 10.39 -10.01 5.63
CA THR A 152 10.75 -8.61 5.61
C THR A 152 9.60 -7.80 6.16
N ALA A 153 9.93 -6.66 6.74
CA ALA A 153 8.96 -5.67 7.14
C ALA A 153 9.43 -4.30 6.67
N ARG A 154 8.48 -3.48 6.21
CA ARG A 154 8.72 -2.11 5.76
C ARG A 154 7.79 -1.16 6.52
N ARG A 155 8.37 -0.10 7.07
CA ARG A 155 7.65 0.97 7.76
C ARG A 155 7.36 2.12 6.81
N LEU A 156 6.11 2.55 6.82
CA LEU A 156 5.63 3.81 6.28
C LEU A 156 5.40 4.75 7.46
N LEU A 157 6.31 5.70 7.60
CA LEU A 157 6.34 6.70 8.67
C LEU A 157 6.45 8.08 7.98
N PRO A 158 5.54 9.02 8.27
CA PRO A 158 5.67 10.39 7.81
C PRO A 158 7.02 10.99 8.20
N THR A 159 7.60 11.82 7.35
CA THR A 159 8.89 12.47 7.61
C THR A 159 8.77 13.57 8.66
N GLN A 160 7.56 14.08 8.87
CA GLN A 160 7.24 15.11 9.83
C GLN A 160 5.86 14.93 10.49
N ALA A 161 5.69 15.57 11.63
CA ALA A 161 4.39 15.74 12.29
C ALA A 161 4.40 17.00 13.15
N LEU A 162 3.20 17.47 13.48
CA LEU A 162 2.99 18.51 14.46
C LEU A 162 3.14 17.94 15.88
N VAL A 163 3.61 18.76 16.80
CA VAL A 163 3.64 18.39 18.23
C VAL A 163 2.22 18.10 18.71
N ASN A 164 2.06 17.03 19.49
CA ASN A 164 0.79 16.61 20.09
C ASN A 164 -0.39 16.35 19.12
N GLN A 165 -0.16 16.42 17.81
CA GLN A 165 -1.15 16.01 16.83
C GLN A 165 -0.96 14.54 16.43
N PRO A 166 -2.05 13.80 16.17
CA PRO A 166 -1.98 12.44 15.67
C PRO A 166 -1.29 12.36 14.30
N PHE A 167 -0.46 11.34 14.11
CA PHE A 167 0.07 10.91 12.82
C PHE A 167 0.00 9.38 12.68
N PRO A 168 -0.22 8.86 11.47
CA PRO A 168 -0.30 7.43 11.23
C PRO A 168 1.08 6.80 10.98
N VAL A 169 1.26 5.57 11.42
CA VAL A 169 2.42 4.73 11.07
C VAL A 169 1.92 3.36 10.64
N LEU A 170 2.46 2.85 9.52
CA LEU A 170 2.18 1.49 9.06
C LEU A 170 3.46 0.68 9.04
N ILE A 171 3.35 -0.58 9.40
CA ILE A 171 4.39 -1.58 9.20
C ILE A 171 3.78 -2.70 8.38
N ILE A 172 4.30 -2.89 7.17
CA ILE A 172 3.84 -3.90 6.23
C ILE A 172 4.83 -5.05 6.28
N GLN A 173 4.37 -6.19 6.76
CA GLN A 173 5.10 -7.45 6.70
C GLN A 173 4.84 -8.12 5.36
N GLU A 174 5.90 -8.63 4.73
CA GLU A 174 5.81 -9.45 3.53
C GLU A 174 6.64 -10.74 3.70
N ILE A 175 6.08 -11.86 3.23
CA ILE A 175 6.74 -13.16 3.18
C ILE A 175 7.10 -13.47 1.73
N ALA A 176 8.39 -13.65 1.43
CA ALA A 176 8.86 -13.88 0.05
C ALA A 176 8.34 -15.19 -0.56
N TYR A 177 8.02 -16.18 0.28
CA TYR A 177 7.52 -17.49 -0.15
C TYR A 177 6.26 -17.88 0.63
N ARG A 178 5.18 -18.16 -0.10
CA ARG A 178 3.95 -18.70 0.48
C ARG A 178 4.19 -20.13 0.94
N SER A 179 4.31 -20.34 2.25
CA SER A 179 4.21 -21.68 2.84
C SER A 179 2.75 -22.01 3.08
N ALA A 180 2.39 -23.29 2.89
CA ALA A 180 1.07 -23.80 3.30
C ALA A 180 0.94 -23.86 4.83
N GLU A 181 2.07 -23.90 5.55
CA GLU A 181 2.07 -23.92 7.00
C GLU A 181 2.07 -22.51 7.60
N PRO A 182 1.27 -22.27 8.66
CA PRO A 182 1.24 -20.98 9.33
C PRO A 182 2.53 -20.71 10.11
N SER A 183 3.20 -19.62 9.75
CA SER A 183 4.42 -19.16 10.43
C SER A 183 4.07 -18.24 11.61
N THR A 184 4.75 -18.44 12.73
CA THR A 184 4.69 -17.52 13.88
C THR A 184 5.79 -16.49 13.77
N PHE A 185 5.42 -15.22 13.91
CA PHE A 185 6.35 -14.10 13.92
C PHE A 185 6.14 -13.24 15.17
N MET A 186 7.20 -12.50 15.51
CA MET A 186 7.20 -11.43 16.49
C MET A 186 7.68 -10.15 15.81
N LEU A 187 6.84 -9.13 15.80
CA LEU A 187 7.18 -7.78 15.39
C LEU A 187 7.41 -6.94 16.63
N LYS A 188 8.55 -6.27 16.71
CA LYS A 188 8.92 -5.36 17.79
C LYS A 188 9.24 -4.00 17.20
N GLU A 189 8.61 -2.97 17.72
CA GLU A 189 8.87 -1.57 17.40
C GLU A 189 9.30 -0.85 18.68
N ILE A 190 10.38 -0.08 18.62
CA ILE A 190 10.89 0.80 19.67
C ILE A 190 10.56 2.22 19.24
N LEU A 191 9.71 2.86 20.04
CA LEU A 191 9.18 4.19 19.80
C LEU A 191 10.09 5.24 20.45
N PRO A 192 10.19 6.45 19.88
CA PRO A 192 10.93 7.53 20.52
C PRO A 192 10.27 7.94 21.84
N VAL A 193 11.08 8.47 22.77
CA VAL A 193 10.59 9.00 24.06
C VAL A 193 9.55 10.09 23.81
N GLY A 194 8.48 10.07 24.61
CA GLY A 194 7.38 11.03 24.53
C GLY A 194 6.31 10.65 23.49
N THR A 195 6.43 9.47 22.87
CA THR A 195 5.39 8.91 21.99
C THR A 195 4.23 8.34 22.80
N GLU A 196 3.02 8.78 22.48
CA GLU A 196 1.77 8.20 22.97
C GLU A 196 1.06 7.49 21.82
N ILE A 197 0.71 6.21 22.02
CA ILE A 197 -0.09 5.45 21.06
C ILE A 197 -1.56 5.70 21.35
N LEU A 198 -2.27 6.26 20.36
CA LEU A 198 -3.70 6.57 20.45
C LEU A 198 -4.54 5.36 20.02
N GLN A 199 -4.09 4.64 18.99
CA GLN A 199 -4.78 3.50 18.42
C GLN A 199 -3.81 2.57 17.71
N SER A 200 -4.15 1.29 17.58
CA SER A 200 -3.42 0.32 16.77
C SER A 200 -4.34 -0.75 16.18
N VAL A 201 -4.01 -1.21 14.98
CA VAL A 201 -4.71 -2.28 14.27
C VAL A 201 -3.69 -3.21 13.59
N PRO A 202 -3.68 -4.51 13.92
CA PRO A 202 -4.38 -5.10 15.06
C PRO A 202 -3.85 -4.53 16.39
N PRO A 203 -4.60 -4.68 17.51
CA PRO A 203 -4.09 -4.34 18.83
C PRO A 203 -2.76 -5.07 19.13
N PRO A 204 -1.79 -4.42 19.78
CA PRO A 204 -0.54 -5.06 20.16
C PRO A 204 -0.77 -6.17 21.16
N THR A 205 0.06 -7.20 21.06
CA THR A 205 0.15 -8.23 22.10
C THR A 205 0.72 -7.64 23.39
N ASN A 206 1.60 -6.64 23.29
CA ASN A 206 2.16 -5.95 24.44
C ASN A 206 2.58 -4.52 24.07
N LEU A 207 2.24 -3.57 24.95
CA LEU A 207 2.71 -2.19 24.93
C LEU A 207 3.43 -1.91 26.25
N ASP A 208 4.75 -1.76 26.20
CA ASP A 208 5.62 -1.47 27.34
C ASP A 208 5.88 0.05 27.38
N HIS A 209 5.14 0.75 28.24
CA HIS A 209 5.24 2.21 28.38
C HIS A 209 6.59 2.68 28.96
N GLU A 210 7.24 1.88 29.81
CA GLU A 210 8.52 2.24 30.41
C GLU A 210 9.65 2.18 29.37
N LYS A 211 9.60 1.17 28.50
CA LYS A 211 10.63 0.97 27.46
C LYS A 211 10.26 1.58 26.12
N ASN A 212 9.07 2.16 25.99
CA ASN A 212 8.49 2.64 24.72
C ASN A 212 8.52 1.55 23.64
N VAL A 213 8.14 0.32 23.98
CA VAL A 213 8.19 -0.82 23.05
C VAL A 213 6.78 -1.33 22.75
N LEU A 214 6.48 -1.45 21.46
CA LEU A 214 5.26 -2.00 20.92
C LEU A 214 5.56 -3.38 20.30
N LYS A 215 4.78 -4.40 20.65
CA LYS A 215 5.00 -5.77 20.17
C LYS A 215 3.73 -6.42 19.66
N TRP A 216 3.87 -7.12 18.55
CA TRP A 216 2.88 -8.06 18.03
C TRP A 216 3.48 -9.44 17.91
N ILE A 217 2.77 -10.43 18.42
CA ILE A 217 3.06 -11.85 18.20
C ILE A 217 1.83 -12.41 17.52
N SER A 218 2.01 -12.97 16.33
CA SER A 218 0.90 -13.57 15.60
C SER A 218 1.37 -14.75 14.77
N ARG A 219 0.39 -15.56 14.40
CA ARG A 219 0.54 -16.74 13.56
C ARG A 219 -0.36 -16.54 12.35
N THR A 220 0.22 -16.59 11.16
CA THR A 220 -0.51 -16.33 9.91
C THR A 220 -0.06 -17.24 8.79
N THR A 221 -0.96 -17.52 7.86
CA THR A 221 -0.66 -18.05 6.52
C THR A 221 -0.70 -16.95 5.45
N GLU A 222 -1.10 -15.73 5.83
CA GLU A 222 -1.21 -14.62 4.88
C GLU A 222 0.19 -14.13 4.48
N PRO A 223 0.42 -13.93 3.16
CA PRO A 223 1.73 -13.49 2.66
C PRO A 223 2.03 -12.04 3.01
N ARG A 224 1.00 -11.25 3.34
CA ARG A 224 1.11 -9.83 3.65
C ARG A 224 0.22 -9.50 4.83
N LEU A 225 0.79 -8.84 5.83
CA LEU A 225 0.06 -8.30 6.98
C LEU A 225 0.39 -6.82 7.16
N VAL A 226 -0.59 -6.06 7.63
CA VAL A 226 -0.44 -4.63 7.90
C VAL A 226 -0.68 -4.39 9.39
N PHE A 227 0.28 -3.73 10.02
CA PHE A 227 0.20 -3.23 11.40
C PHE A 227 0.18 -1.71 11.34
N GLY A 228 -0.99 -1.12 11.55
CA GLY A 228 -1.17 0.33 11.62
C GLY A 228 -1.27 0.81 13.06
N TYR A 229 -0.75 1.99 13.36
CA TYR A 229 -1.03 2.69 14.61
C TYR A 229 -1.06 4.20 14.44
N MET A 230 -1.89 4.86 15.24
CA MET A 230 -1.92 6.30 15.40
C MET A 230 -1.09 6.67 16.62
N ALA A 231 -0.17 7.63 16.45
CA ALA A 231 0.68 8.11 17.52
C ALA A 231 0.67 9.64 17.56
N LYS A 232 1.02 10.21 18.71
CA LYS A 232 1.43 11.61 18.83
C LYS A 232 2.72 11.67 19.64
N ILE A 233 3.52 12.70 19.42
CA ILE A 233 4.77 12.90 20.16
C ILE A 233 4.68 14.22 20.92
N THR A 234 4.90 14.13 22.23
CA THR A 234 5.01 15.29 23.11
C THR A 234 6.35 16.00 22.91
N ALA A 235 6.37 17.33 23.03
CA ALA A 235 7.61 18.10 22.93
C ALA A 235 8.50 17.86 24.17
N THR A 236 9.26 16.78 24.17
CA THR A 236 10.32 16.53 25.16
C THR A 236 11.68 16.84 24.55
N GLN A 237 12.22 18.00 24.95
CA GLN A 237 13.58 18.52 24.85
C GLN A 237 14.43 18.06 23.66
N ALA A 238 14.26 18.77 22.54
CA ALA A 238 15.28 19.20 21.57
C ALA A 238 14.49 19.55 20.30
N GLU A 239 14.13 20.82 20.16
CA GLU A 239 13.59 21.35 18.91
C GLU A 239 14.59 20.99 17.79
N ASN A 240 14.08 20.42 16.70
CA ASN A 240 14.83 20.09 15.48
C ASN A 240 15.67 18.79 15.44
N LYS A 241 15.67 17.93 16.47
CA LYS A 241 16.30 16.58 16.35
C LYS A 241 15.30 15.54 15.84
N PRO A 242 15.62 14.77 14.77
CA PRO A 242 14.77 13.67 14.32
C PRO A 242 14.54 12.66 15.44
N ARG A 243 13.30 12.21 15.61
CA ARG A 243 12.89 11.18 16.56
C ARG A 243 12.96 9.82 15.86
N LEU A 244 13.79 8.92 16.40
CA LEU A 244 14.12 7.66 15.75
C LEU A 244 13.13 6.57 16.14
N PHE A 245 12.78 5.76 15.14
CA PHE A 245 12.02 4.53 15.29
C PHE A 245 12.89 3.36 14.87
N GLU A 246 13.00 2.37 15.74
CA GLU A 246 13.75 1.14 15.47
C GLU A 246 12.80 -0.04 15.56
N GLY A 247 12.98 -1.03 14.70
CA GLY A 247 12.12 -2.19 14.78
C GLY A 247 12.73 -3.42 14.16
N THR A 248 12.24 -4.57 14.60
CA THR A 248 12.71 -5.89 14.17
C THR A 248 11.53 -6.82 13.98
N ILE A 249 11.64 -7.72 13.01
CA ILE A 249 10.75 -8.86 12.83
C ILE A 249 11.51 -10.16 12.99
N THR A 250 10.98 -11.07 13.80
CA THR A 250 11.57 -12.38 14.07
C THR A 250 10.59 -13.47 13.68
N ILE A 251 11.05 -14.52 13.00
CA ILE A 251 10.25 -15.70 12.67
C ILE A 251 10.78 -16.95 13.32
N LYS A 252 9.86 -17.72 13.89
CA LYS A 252 10.15 -19.04 14.43
C LYS A 252 10.21 -20.08 13.31
N SER A 253 11.28 -20.05 12.53
CA SER A 253 11.69 -21.14 11.63
C SER A 253 13.09 -21.58 12.04
N GLY A 254 13.25 -22.87 12.38
CA GLY A 254 14.51 -23.52 12.77
C GLY A 254 15.36 -22.76 13.81
N ASN A 255 16.15 -21.80 13.32
CA ASN A 255 17.11 -21.01 14.10
C ASN A 255 16.63 -19.61 14.52
N GLY A 256 15.36 -19.23 14.28
CA GLY A 256 14.84 -17.94 14.72
C GLY A 256 15.50 -16.76 14.00
N LYS A 257 15.18 -16.55 12.72
CA LYS A 257 15.77 -15.44 11.95
C LYS A 257 15.12 -14.12 12.34
N THR A 258 15.97 -13.11 12.60
CA THR A 258 15.55 -11.74 12.91
C THR A 258 16.04 -10.79 11.83
N ALA A 259 15.18 -9.91 11.34
CA ALA A 259 15.49 -8.87 10.37
C ALA A 259 15.07 -7.50 10.91
N ALA A 260 15.79 -6.44 10.54
CA ALA A 260 15.40 -5.07 10.84
C ALA A 260 14.21 -4.63 9.97
N ILE A 261 13.35 -3.77 10.53
CA ILE A 261 12.28 -3.13 9.77
C ILE A 261 12.90 -2.04 8.89
N THR A 262 12.62 -2.10 7.60
CA THR A 262 13.14 -1.18 6.57
C THR A 262 12.21 0.03 6.38
N GLY A 263 12.58 0.98 5.52
CA GLY A 263 11.78 2.18 5.25
C GLY A 263 12.14 3.35 6.18
N ASN A 264 11.25 4.34 6.26
CA ASN A 264 11.51 5.57 7.02
C ASN A 264 11.71 5.25 8.50
N SER A 265 12.76 5.79 9.11
CA SER A 265 13.15 5.51 10.50
C SER A 265 13.24 6.71 11.41
N SER A 266 12.82 7.87 10.93
CA SER A 266 12.79 9.07 11.74
C SER A 266 11.64 9.98 11.34
N ILE A 267 11.08 10.66 12.32
CA ILE A 267 10.12 11.74 12.12
C ILE A 267 10.67 13.04 12.74
N ARG A 268 10.41 14.17 12.08
CA ARG A 268 10.71 15.49 12.64
C ARG A 268 9.44 16.09 13.24
N ILE A 269 9.53 16.59 14.47
CA ILE A 269 8.43 17.34 15.07
C ILE A 269 8.63 18.81 14.70
N GLY A 270 7.70 19.34 13.90
CA GLY A 270 7.80 20.66 13.27
C GLY A 270 6.48 21.43 13.32
N SER A 271 6.33 22.35 12.38
CA SER A 271 5.16 23.22 12.22
C SER A 271 4.25 22.80 11.07
N HIS A 272 4.53 21.68 10.41
CA HIS A 272 3.78 21.21 9.25
C HIS A 272 3.04 19.92 9.56
N HIS A 273 1.85 19.80 9.00
CA HIS A 273 1.02 18.60 9.04
C HIS A 273 1.76 17.42 8.40
N TRP A 274 1.51 16.20 8.87
CA TRP A 274 2.25 15.03 8.41
C TRP A 274 1.99 14.65 6.94
N ALA A 275 0.83 15.07 6.41
CA ALA A 275 0.40 14.83 5.03
C ALA A 275 0.89 15.91 4.05
N ASP A 276 1.19 17.11 4.54
CA ASP A 276 1.88 18.15 3.77
C ASP A 276 3.33 17.70 3.68
N THR A 277 3.76 17.14 2.56
CA THR A 277 5.10 16.58 2.37
C THR A 277 6.12 17.61 1.90
N ASN A 278 5.65 18.64 1.20
CA ASN A 278 6.47 19.69 0.61
C ASN A 278 6.71 20.89 1.57
N GLN A 279 6.00 20.95 2.69
CA GLN A 279 6.09 21.96 3.76
C GLN A 279 5.64 23.36 3.34
N ASP A 280 4.64 23.48 2.47
CA ASP A 280 4.11 24.77 2.01
C ASP A 280 2.86 25.26 2.78
N ASN A 281 2.44 24.52 3.82
CA ASN A 281 1.23 24.73 4.61
C ASN A 281 -0.07 24.48 3.85
N ARG A 282 -0.02 23.70 2.78
CA ARG A 282 -1.17 23.22 2.04
C ARG A 282 -1.07 21.71 1.91
N ILE A 283 -2.19 21.12 1.51
CA ILE A 283 -2.20 19.76 1.00
C ILE A 283 -2.64 19.91 -0.44
N ASP A 284 -1.78 19.54 -1.38
CA ASP A 284 -2.11 19.58 -2.81
C ASP A 284 -2.79 18.28 -3.27
N ASP A 285 -3.14 18.23 -4.57
CA ASP A 285 -3.77 17.05 -5.14
C ASP A 285 -2.88 15.82 -4.93
N ASP A 286 -1.59 15.86 -5.30
CA ASP A 286 -0.68 14.71 -5.21
C ASP A 286 -0.52 14.20 -3.77
N GLU A 287 -0.51 15.11 -2.79
CA GLU A 287 -0.41 14.79 -1.37
C GLU A 287 -1.68 14.12 -0.82
N ILE A 288 -2.88 14.64 -1.15
CA ILE A 288 -4.12 13.98 -0.72
C ILE A 288 -4.25 12.60 -1.40
N LEU A 289 -3.83 12.47 -2.66
CA LEU A 289 -3.83 11.18 -3.35
C LEU A 289 -2.94 10.17 -2.62
N ALA A 290 -1.74 10.58 -2.20
CA ALA A 290 -0.82 9.72 -1.46
C ALA A 290 -1.40 9.25 -0.10
N VAL A 291 -2.18 10.12 0.56
CA VAL A 291 -2.91 9.77 1.80
C VAL A 291 -3.93 8.67 1.53
N TYR A 292 -4.83 8.86 0.57
CA TYR A 292 -5.86 7.87 0.27
C TYR A 292 -5.27 6.54 -0.22
N ASP A 293 -4.25 6.57 -1.10
CA ASP A 293 -3.57 5.36 -1.58
C ASP A 293 -2.96 4.53 -0.43
N THR A 294 -2.51 5.21 0.62
CA THR A 294 -1.80 4.57 1.74
C THR A 294 -2.75 4.12 2.84
N TYR A 295 -3.76 4.90 3.19
CA TYR A 295 -4.50 4.75 4.44
C TYR A 295 -5.98 4.37 4.29
N ASP A 296 -6.65 4.72 3.20
CA ASP A 296 -8.11 4.51 3.02
C ASP A 296 -8.51 3.02 3.12
N GLY A 297 -7.66 2.12 2.60
CA GLY A 297 -7.91 0.68 2.62
C GLY A 297 -7.70 0.00 3.98
N ILE A 298 -7.23 0.71 5.01
CA ILE A 298 -6.81 0.11 6.28
C ILE A 298 -7.97 0.13 7.28
N LYS A 299 -8.79 -0.91 7.20
CA LYS A 299 -9.96 -1.08 8.06
C LYS A 299 -9.60 -0.95 9.54
N GLY A 300 -10.26 -0.02 10.21
CA GLY A 300 -10.17 0.17 11.65
C GLY A 300 -9.06 1.12 12.11
N LEU A 301 -8.17 1.61 11.23
CA LEU A 301 -7.22 2.65 11.60
C LEU A 301 -7.88 4.02 11.41
N ASN A 302 -8.08 4.79 12.49
CA ASN A 302 -8.77 6.07 12.43
C ASN A 302 -7.80 7.20 12.02
N VAL A 303 -7.51 7.27 10.72
CA VAL A 303 -6.87 8.45 10.12
C VAL A 303 -7.97 9.47 9.87
N ASP A 304 -7.79 10.70 10.38
CA ASP A 304 -8.75 11.80 10.24
C ASP A 304 -8.73 12.36 8.81
N ILE A 305 -9.21 11.58 7.85
CA ILE A 305 -9.24 11.93 6.42
C ILE A 305 -10.10 13.18 6.20
N ASP A 306 -11.20 13.34 6.93
CA ASP A 306 -12.08 14.50 6.84
C ASP A 306 -11.32 15.81 7.13
N LYS A 307 -10.44 15.82 8.14
CA LYS A 307 -9.59 16.99 8.43
C LYS A 307 -8.56 17.26 7.33
N ILE A 308 -8.01 16.22 6.72
CA ILE A 308 -7.02 16.34 5.63
C ILE A 308 -7.71 16.89 4.38
N ASP A 309 -8.91 16.39 4.06
CA ASP A 309 -9.75 16.89 2.98
C ASP A 309 -10.13 18.36 3.21
N ALA A 310 -10.40 18.76 4.45
CA ALA A 310 -10.66 20.16 4.79
C ALA A 310 -9.43 21.06 4.54
N ILE A 311 -8.21 20.59 4.82
CA ILE A 311 -6.98 21.32 4.50
C ILE A 311 -6.78 21.42 2.97
N TRP A 312 -6.99 20.31 2.25
CA TRP A 312 -6.81 20.24 0.79
C TRP A 312 -7.83 21.10 0.03
N SER A 313 -9.08 21.14 0.51
CA SER A 313 -10.15 21.93 -0.09
C SER A 313 -10.03 23.43 0.21
N GLY A 314 -9.52 23.81 1.38
CA GLY A 314 -9.27 25.20 1.75
C GLY A 314 -8.02 25.80 1.09
N HIS A 315 -7.56 26.93 1.64
CA HIS A 315 -6.35 27.63 1.21
C HIS A 315 -5.08 27.22 1.98
N GLY A 316 -5.16 26.13 2.75
CA GLY A 316 -4.11 25.60 3.60
C GLY A 316 -4.44 25.67 5.09
N TYR A 317 -3.41 25.69 5.92
CA TYR A 317 -3.54 25.75 7.37
C TYR A 317 -2.50 26.67 8.01
N ILE A 318 -2.77 27.08 9.25
CA ILE A 318 -1.82 27.79 10.11
C ILE A 318 -1.63 26.95 11.37
N TRP A 319 -0.36 26.67 11.69
CA TRP A 319 0.00 26.03 12.93
C TRP A 319 0.31 27.05 14.03
N HIS A 320 -0.50 27.05 15.09
CA HIS A 320 -0.29 27.88 16.27
C HIS A 320 0.53 27.13 17.31
N LYS A 321 1.86 27.31 17.29
CA LYS A 321 2.80 26.60 18.18
C LYS A 321 2.48 26.77 19.68
N THR A 322 1.98 27.93 20.11
CA THR A 322 1.68 28.21 21.52
C THR A 322 0.47 27.45 22.04
N THR A 323 -0.58 27.33 21.21
CA THR A 323 -1.82 26.64 21.58
C THR A 323 -1.85 25.20 21.08
N GLU A 324 -0.81 24.77 20.37
CA GLU A 324 -0.70 23.47 19.70
C GLU A 324 -1.94 23.14 18.85
N ASN A 325 -2.44 24.15 18.15
CA ASN A 325 -3.67 24.06 17.37
C ASN A 325 -3.41 24.31 15.89
N LEU A 326 -4.05 23.51 15.03
CA LEU A 326 -4.06 23.69 13.59
C LEU A 326 -5.36 24.39 13.20
N GLU A 327 -5.25 25.58 12.64
CA GLU A 327 -6.37 26.36 12.13
C GLU A 327 -6.40 26.27 10.60
N LEU A 328 -7.58 26.01 10.04
CA LEU A 328 -7.76 25.95 8.58
C LEU A 328 -7.90 27.37 8.03
N ILE A 329 -7.27 27.63 6.88
CA ILE A 329 -7.50 28.85 6.12
C ILE A 329 -8.70 28.55 5.19
N PRO A 330 -9.87 29.16 5.43
CA PRO A 330 -11.11 28.86 4.71
C PRO A 330 -11.02 29.13 3.21
#